data_AF-A0A8S9SZ11-F1
#
_entry.id   AF-A0A8S9SZ11-F1
#
_cell.length_a   1.000
_cell.length_b   1.000
_cell.length_c   1.000
_cell.angle_alpha   90.00
_cell.angle_beta   90.00
_cell.angle_gamma   90.00
#
_symmetry.space_group_name_H-M   'P 1'
#
loop_
_entity.id
_entity.type
_entity.pdbx_description
1 polymer ?
#
loop_
_entity_poly.entity_id
_entity_poly.type
_entity_poly.pdbx_seq_one_letter_code
_entity_poly.pdbx_strand_id
1 'polypeptide(L)' 'MYGLVTVIRLPTNRTPIPLRNPDPNAVLNLQAALNAIYDEAGYDLSIDYTQAPPPPAFNGEDIEWIDLQIQSSL' A
#
# COMPACT_ATOMS: atom_id res chain seq x y z
N MET A 1 3.17 13.45 20.39
CA MET A 1 4.30 12.57 19.99
C MET A 1 3.85 11.94 18.68
N TYR A 2 4.35 12.48 17.55
CA TYR A 2 3.80 12.22 16.22
C TYR A 2 4.31 10.88 15.70
N GLY A 3 3.40 9.91 15.58
CA GLY A 3 3.66 8.65 14.89
C GLY A 3 3.52 8.87 13.39
N LEU A 4 4.62 8.70 12.65
CA LEU A 4 4.65 8.73 11.20
C LEU A 4 3.83 7.54 10.68
N VAL A 5 2.67 7.80 10.09
CA VAL A 5 1.95 6.82 9.26
C VAL A 5 2.59 6.91 7.88
N THR A 6 3.60 6.08 7.64
CA THR A 6 4.22 5.98 6.31
C THR A 6 3.23 5.35 5.34
N VAL A 7 2.79 6.11 4.34
CA VAL A 7 2.18 5.55 3.13
C VAL A 7 3.18 4.56 2.53
N ILE A 8 2.79 3.29 2.41
CA ILE A 8 3.66 2.23 1.90
C ILE A 8 3.81 2.42 0.38
N ARG A 9 4.76 3.26 -0.02
CA ARG A 9 5.21 3.35 -1.40
C ARG A 9 6.33 2.33 -1.59
N LEU A 10 5.97 1.09 -1.89
CA LEU A 10 6.98 0.09 -2.19
C LEU A 10 7.63 0.48 -3.53
N PRO A 11 8.97 0.55 -3.63
CA PRO A 11 9.60 0.39 -4.93
C PRO A 11 9.05 -0.89 -5.54
N THR A 12 9.05 -1.04 -6.88
CA THR A 12 8.74 -2.31 -7.56
C THR A 12 9.80 -3.36 -7.16
N ASN A 13 9.73 -3.82 -5.92
CA ASN A 13 10.79 -4.46 -5.21
C ASN A 13 10.51 -5.94 -5.32
N ARG A 14 11.08 -6.52 -6.37
CA ARG A 14 11.25 -7.96 -6.48
C ARG A 14 12.26 -8.39 -5.41
N THR A 15 11.77 -8.64 -4.21
CA THR A 15 12.61 -8.96 -3.06
C THR A 15 13.01 -10.44 -3.12
N PRO A 16 14.31 -10.77 -3.16
CA PRO A 16 14.74 -12.16 -3.07
C PRO A 16 14.52 -12.67 -1.65
N ILE A 17 13.75 -13.75 -1.51
CA ILE A 17 13.49 -14.45 -0.26
C ILE A 17 14.39 -15.69 -0.24
N PRO A 18 15.32 -15.79 0.73
CA PRO A 18 16.19 -16.95 0.83
C PRO A 18 15.38 -18.19 1.17
N LEU A 19 15.52 -19.23 0.35
CA LEU A 19 14.96 -20.55 0.60
C LEU A 19 15.98 -21.44 1.31
N ARG A 20 15.52 -22.62 1.75
CA ARG A 20 16.40 -23.61 2.38
C ARG A 20 17.33 -24.19 1.32
N ASN A 21 18.63 -24.27 1.59
CA ASN A 21 19.58 -24.94 0.72
C ASN A 21 19.12 -26.40 0.42
N PRO A 22 19.12 -26.88 -0.83
CA PRO A 22 19.77 -26.32 -2.04
C PRO A 22 18.93 -25.34 -2.88
N ASP A 23 17.75 -24.93 -2.42
CA ASP A 23 16.83 -24.16 -3.25
C ASP A 23 17.33 -22.72 -3.48
N PRO A 24 17.27 -22.21 -4.72
CA PRO A 24 17.64 -20.83 -5.02
C PRO A 24 16.63 -19.86 -4.42
N ASN A 25 17.04 -18.59 -4.24
CA ASN A 25 16.16 -17.54 -3.73
C ASN A 25 14.88 -17.42 -4.57
N ALA A 26 13.73 -17.42 -3.91
CA ALA A 26 12.46 -17.08 -4.55
C ALA A 26 12.37 -15.56 -4.72
N VAL A 27 11.77 -15.10 -5.81
CA VAL A 27 11.51 -13.66 -6.01
C VAL A 27 10.09 -13.34 -5.58
N LEU A 28 9.93 -12.55 -4.52
CA LEU A 28 8.64 -12.06 -4.08
C LEU A 28 8.35 -10.68 -4.67
N ASN A 29 7.28 -10.57 -5.46
CA ASN A 29 6.75 -9.28 -5.88
C ASN A 29 5.73 -8.81 -4.82
N LEU A 30 6.21 -8.03 -3.85
CA LEU A 30 5.39 -7.61 -2.72
C LEU A 30 4.21 -6.72 -3.15
N GLN A 31 4.40 -5.86 -4.16
CA GLN A 31 3.32 -5.01 -4.67
C GLN A 31 2.18 -5.84 -5.26
N ALA A 32 2.50 -6.84 -6.09
CA ALA A 32 1.47 -7.70 -6.67
C ALA A 32 0.71 -8.52 -5.61
N ALA A 33 1.42 -9.00 -4.58
CA ALA A 33 0.79 -9.73 -3.48
C ALA A 33 -0.18 -8.83 -2.68
N LEU A 34 0.21 -7.60 -2.37
CA LEU A 34 -0.66 -6.65 -1.67
C LEU A 34 -1.88 -6.28 -2.51
N ASN A 35 -1.71 -6.01 -3.81
CA ASN A 35 -2.84 -5.72 -4.69
C ASN A 35 -3.86 -6.86 -4.68
N ALA A 36 -3.41 -8.11 -4.81
CA ALA A 36 -4.31 -9.27 -4.77
C ALA A 36 -5.10 -9.36 -3.45
N ILE A 37 -4.44 -9.09 -2.31
CA ILE A 37 -5.11 -9.08 -1.00
C ILE A 37 -6.13 -7.94 -0.90
N TYR A 38 -5.80 -6.74 -1.39
CA TYR A 38 -6.70 -5.59 -1.38
C TYR A 38 -7.92 -5.82 -2.28
N ASP A 39 -7.72 -6.40 -3.46
CA ASP A 39 -8.79 -6.78 -4.39
C ASP A 39 -9.71 -7.83 -3.76
N GLU A 40 -9.15 -8.86 -3.11
CA GLU A 40 -9.95 -9.90 -2.45
C GLU A 40 -10.72 -9.38 -1.22
N ALA A 41 -10.12 -8.46 -0.46
CA ALA A 41 -10.75 -7.88 0.72
C ALA A 41 -11.88 -6.89 0.39
N GLY A 42 -11.92 -6.33 -0.83
CA GLY A 42 -12.95 -5.37 -1.24
C GLY A 42 -12.98 -4.11 -0.38
N TYR A 43 -11.80 -3.56 -0.06
CA TYR A 43 -11.72 -2.36 0.79
C TYR A 43 -12.33 -1.12 0.15
N ASP A 44 -12.27 -1.02 -1.17
CA ASP A 44 -12.97 -0.02 -1.99
C ASP A 44 -14.48 0.02 -1.71
N LEU A 45 -15.08 -1.12 -1.37
CA LEU A 45 -16.51 -1.23 -1.06
C LEU A 45 -16.86 -1.10 0.42
N SER A 46 -15.88 -1.28 1.32
CA SER A 46 -16.12 -1.34 2.77
C SER A 46 -15.65 -0.10 3.53
N ILE A 47 -14.79 0.72 2.93
CA ILE A 47 -14.25 1.95 3.53
C ILE A 47 -14.77 3.15 2.73
N ASP A 48 -15.33 4.13 3.43
CA ASP A 48 -15.76 5.39 2.83
C ASP A 48 -14.57 6.34 2.63
N TYR A 49 -13.92 6.22 1.47
CA TYR A 49 -12.77 7.05 1.08
C TYR A 49 -13.14 8.51 0.74
N THR A 50 -14.43 8.88 0.77
CA THR A 50 -14.83 10.30 0.60
C THR A 50 -14.63 11.11 1.87
N GLN A 51 -14.46 10.43 3.01
CA GLN A 51 -14.21 11.09 4.28
C GLN A 51 -12.74 11.51 4.40
N ALA A 52 -12.53 12.60 5.13
CA ALA A 52 -11.19 13.01 5.48
C ALA A 52 -10.50 11.87 6.25
N PRO A 53 -9.20 11.61 6.00
CA PRO A 53 -8.46 10.60 6.73
C PRO A 53 -8.52 10.84 8.25
N PRO A 54 -8.54 9.78 9.07
CA PRO A 54 -8.60 9.93 10.51
C PRO A 54 -7.35 10.67 11.03
N PRO A 55 -7.49 11.44 12.14
CA PRO A 55 -6.38 12.21 12.69
C PRO A 55 -5.21 11.30 13.15
N PRO A 56 -3.97 11.80 13.12
CA PRO A 56 -3.58 13.19 12.83
C PRO A 56 -3.66 13.54 11.34
N ALA A 57 -3.89 14.82 11.04
CA ALA A 57 -3.94 15.29 9.66
C ALA A 57 -2.59 15.05 8.95
N PHE A 58 -2.67 14.59 7.71
CA PHE A 58 -1.52 14.47 6.81
C PHE A 58 -1.02 15.86 6.40
N ASN A 59 0.23 15.92 5.90
CA ASN A 59 0.72 17.15 5.29
C ASN A 59 0.05 17.39 3.92
N GLY A 60 0.21 18.59 3.36
CA GLY A 60 -0.48 18.96 2.10
C GLY A 60 -0.10 18.10 0.90
N GLU A 61 1.18 17.71 0.77
CA GLU A 61 1.67 16.88 -0.33
C GLU A 61 1.06 15.47 -0.28
N ASP A 62 0.98 14.88 0.92
CA ASP A 62 0.37 13.57 1.12
C ASP A 62 -1.14 13.61 0.83
N ILE A 63 -1.84 14.67 1.22
CA ILE A 63 -3.27 14.84 0.92
C ILE A 63 -3.50 14.93 -0.59
N GLU A 64 -2.75 15.80 -1.29
CA GLU A 64 -2.85 15.92 -2.75
C GLU A 64 -2.58 14.58 -3.44
N TRP A 65 -1.58 13.82 -2.96
CA TRP A 65 -1.29 12.50 -3.50
C TRP A 65 -2.43 11.50 -3.26
N ILE A 66 -3.01 11.46 -2.05
CA ILE A 66 -4.16 10.60 -1.70
C ILE A 66 -5.35 10.91 -2.62
N ASP A 67 -5.68 12.19 -2.80
CA ASP A 67 -6.80 12.62 -3.64
C ASP A 67 -6.61 12.16 -5.09
N LEU A 68 -5.39 12.27 -5.63
CA LEU A 68 -5.05 11.75 -6.95
C LEU A 68 -5.23 10.23 -7.05
N GLN A 69 -4.87 9.47 -6.01
CA GLN A 69 -5.04 8.00 -6.00
C GLN A 69 -6.52 7.60 -5.98
N ILE A 70 -7.33 8.25 -5.15
CA ILE A 70 -8.78 7.99 -5.06
C ILE A 70 -9.45 8.28 -6.40
N GLN A 71 -9.13 9.42 -7.04
CA GLN A 71 -9.67 9.78 -8.35
C GLN A 71 -9.27 8.79 -9.46
N SER A 72 -8.09 8.18 -9.37
CA SER A 72 -7.62 7.20 -10.37
C SER A 72 -8.23 5.81 -10.23
N SER A 73 -8.91 5.54 -9.10
CA SER A 73 -9.51 4.25 -8.76
C SER A 73 -11.02 4.19 -9.02
N LEU A 74 -11.62 5.31 -9.50
CA LEU A 74 -13.04 5.45 -9.85
C LEU A 74 -13.28 5.38 -11.36
#